data_AF-A0A382KY68-F1
#
_entry.id   AF-A0A382KY68-F1
#
_cell.length_a   1.000
_cell.length_b   1.000
_cell.length_c   1.000
_cell.angle_alpha   90.00
_cell.angle_beta   90.00
_cell.angle_gamma   90.00
#
_symmetry.space_group_name_H-M   'P 1'
#
loop_
_entity.id
_entity.type
_entity.pdbx_description
1 polymer ?
#
loop_
_entity_poly.entity_id
_entity_poly.type
_entity_poly.pdbx_seq_one_letter_code
_entity_poly.pdbx_strand_id
1 'polypeptide(L)' 'IAPTDKPAIFLNEEIMSKWRPLMRPYYYDASRFDTYLEQLGIEYPTVKPRPIT' A
#
# COMPACT_ATOMS: atom_id res chain seq x y z
N ILE A 1 4.27 31.83 8.43
CA ILE A 1 3.18 31.25 7.61
C ILE A 1 2.06 32.28 7.57
N ALA A 2 1.80 32.84 6.39
CA ALA A 2 0.66 33.70 6.14
C ALA A 2 -0.63 32.85 6.06
N PRO A 3 -1.81 33.41 6.34
CA PRO A 3 -3.08 32.69 6.23
C PRO A 3 -3.36 32.11 4.84
N THR A 4 -2.70 32.64 3.81
CA THR A 4 -2.84 32.22 2.40
C THR A 4 -1.76 31.24 1.95
N ASP A 5 -0.76 30.94 2.78
CA ASP A 5 0.28 29.98 2.41
C ASP A 5 -0.33 28.59 2.20
N LYS A 6 -0.02 27.98 1.06
CA LYS A 6 -0.42 26.61 0.72
C LYS A 6 0.83 25.76 0.58
N PRO A 7 0.76 24.45 0.90
CA PRO A 7 1.85 23.54 0.58
C PRO A 7 2.13 23.58 -0.94
N ALA A 8 3.41 23.59 -1.30
CA ALA A 8 3.87 23.61 -2.69
C ALA A 8 3.72 22.22 -3.35
N ILE A 9 2.48 21.72 -3.46
CA ILE A 9 2.17 20.37 -3.96
C ILE A 9 2.62 20.16 -5.42
N PHE A 10 2.75 21.24 -6.20
CA PHE A 10 3.18 21.22 -7.60
C PHE A 10 4.63 20.74 -7.77
N LEU A 11 5.48 20.89 -6.75
CA LEU A 11 6.88 20.44 -6.81
C LEU A 11 7.02 18.93 -7.00
N ASN A 12 6.00 18.16 -6.63
CA ASN A 12 6.00 16.69 -6.77
C ASN A 12 5.24 16.20 -8.00
N GLU A 13 4.71 17.09 -8.84
CA GLU A 13 3.83 16.73 -9.96
C GLU A 13 4.52 15.79 -10.97
N GLU A 14 5.72 16.15 -11.42
CA GLU A 14 6.49 15.35 -12.38
C GLU A 14 6.84 13.96 -11.82
N ILE A 15 7.31 13.91 -10.57
CA ILE A 15 7.65 12.66 -9.88
C ILE A 15 6.42 11.77 -9.79
N MET A 16 5.28 12.31 -9.38
CA MET A 16 4.04 11.54 -9.25
C MET A 16 3.50 11.06 -10.58
N SER A 17 3.61 11.88 -11.64
CA SER A 17 3.24 11.52 -13.02
C SER A 17 4.04 10.32 -13.52
N LYS A 18 5.36 10.31 -13.25
CA LYS A 18 6.25 9.21 -13.64
C LYS A 18 6.01 7.93 -12.84
N TRP A 19 5.92 8.00 -11.52
CA TRP A 19 6.00 6.82 -10.67
C TRP A 19 4.66 6.20 -10.28
N ARG A 20 3.58 6.99 -10.13
CA ARG A 20 2.27 6.43 -9.76
C ARG A 20 1.77 5.34 -10.72
N PRO A 21 1.89 5.47 -12.05
CA PRO A 21 1.49 4.41 -12.99
C PRO A 21 2.27 3.11 -12.80
N LEU A 22 3.56 3.21 -12.48
CA LEU A 22 4.44 2.06 -12.28
C LEU A 22 4.17 1.35 -10.95
N MET A 23 3.72 2.07 -9.93
CA MET A 23 3.37 1.49 -8.63
C MET A 23 1.99 0.83 -8.61
N ARG A 24 1.03 1.32 -9.42
CA ARG A 24 -0.37 0.85 -9.43
C ARG A 24 -0.53 -0.67 -9.53
N PRO A 25 0.24 -1.42 -10.36
CA PRO A 25 0.14 -2.87 -10.44
C PRO A 25 0.43 -3.62 -9.13
N TYR A 26 1.16 -2.99 -8.21
CA TYR A 26 1.56 -3.57 -6.93
C TYR A 26 0.66 -3.15 -5.77
N TYR A 27 -0.34 -2.31 -6.03
CA TYR A 27 -1.29 -1.91 -5.00
C TYR A 27 -2.20 -3.06 -4.62
N TYR A 28 -2.71 -3.01 -3.39
CA TYR A 28 -3.70 -3.94 -2.93
C TYR A 28 -5.02 -3.76 -3.69
N ASP A 29 -5.58 -4.84 -4.22
CA ASP A 29 -6.84 -4.88 -4.95
C ASP A 29 -7.93 -5.57 -4.12
N ALA A 30 -8.66 -4.76 -3.36
CA ALA A 30 -9.76 -5.21 -2.50
C ALA A 30 -10.99 -5.73 -3.29
N SER A 31 -11.03 -5.60 -4.62
CA SER A 31 -12.09 -6.19 -5.45
C SER A 31 -11.84 -7.66 -5.79
N ARG A 32 -10.60 -8.12 -5.58
CA ARG A 32 -10.14 -9.48 -5.94
C ARG A 32 -9.76 -10.33 -4.74
N PHE A 33 -9.36 -9.70 -3.64
CA PHE A 33 -8.86 -10.38 -2.44
C PHE A 33 -9.49 -9.74 -1.20
N ASP A 34 -9.77 -10.55 -0.19
CA ASP A 34 -10.30 -10.09 1.10
C ASP A 34 -9.21 -9.47 1.97
N THR A 35 -7.96 -9.93 1.82
CA THR A 35 -6.82 -9.40 2.57
C THR A 35 -5.57 -9.23 1.72
N TYR A 36 -4.65 -8.36 2.18
CA TYR A 36 -3.35 -8.20 1.53
C TYR A 36 -2.48 -9.46 1.60
N LEU A 37 -2.61 -10.26 2.67
CA LEU A 37 -1.90 -11.53 2.80
C LEU A 37 -2.37 -12.54 1.75
N GLU A 38 -3.67 -12.58 1.48
CA GLU A 38 -4.24 -13.39 0.41
C GLU A 38 -3.73 -12.96 -0.98
N GLN A 39 -3.66 -11.65 -1.27
CA GLN A 39 -3.06 -11.15 -2.52
C GLN A 39 -1.60 -11.59 -2.68
N LEU A 40 -0.86 -11.69 -1.58
CA LEU A 40 0.51 -12.19 -1.57
C LEU A 40 0.61 -13.73 -1.60
N GLY A 41 -0.52 -14.45 -1.54
CA GLY A 41 -0.55 -15.91 -1.46
C GLY A 41 -0.09 -16.47 -0.12
N ILE A 42 -0.23 -15.70 0.96
CA ILE A 42 0.21 -16.05 2.31
C ILE A 42 -1.01 -16.46 3.15
N GLU A 43 -1.03 -17.71 3.60
CA GLU A 43 -2.01 -18.20 4.57
C GLU A 43 -1.60 -17.80 6.00
N TYR A 44 -2.50 -17.13 6.74
CA TYR A 44 -2.28 -16.66 8.10
C TYR A 44 -3.37 -17.21 9.03
N PRO A 45 -3.06 -17.60 10.28
CA PRO A 45 -1.79 -17.41 10.99
C PRO A 45 -0.74 -18.49 10.72
N THR A 46 0.53 -18.09 10.68
CA THR A 46 1.68 -18.99 10.49
C THR A 46 2.16 -19.67 11.79
N VAL A 47 1.45 -19.47 12.91
CA VAL A 47 1.87 -20.02 14.20
C VAL A 47 1.69 -21.53 14.22
N LYS A 48 2.79 -22.25 14.48
CA LYS A 48 2.72 -23.67 14.80
C LYS A 48 1.99 -23.84 16.14
N PRO A 49 1.05 -24.80 16.26
CA PRO A 49 0.42 -25.09 17.54
C PRO A 49 1.50 -25.44 18.57
N ARG A 50 1.40 -24.87 19.77
CA ARG A 50 2.30 -25.21 20.86
C ARG A 50 2.14 -26.70 21.17
N PRO A 51 3.23 -27.48 21.32
CA PRO A 51 3.13 -28.86 21.78
C PRO A 51 2.39 -28.87 23.11
N ILE A 52 1.37 -29.72 23.21
CA ILE A 52 0.72 -29.99 24.49
C ILE A 52 1.73 -30.85 25.27
N THR A 53 2.41 -30.25 26.24
CA THR A 53 3.28 -30.95 27.21
C THR A 53 2.44 -31.67 28.25
#